data_AF-A0AAJ5UAQ5-F1
#
_entry.id   AF-A0AAJ5UAQ5-F1
#
_cell.length_a   1.000
_cell.length_b   1.000
_cell.length_c   1.000
_cell.angle_alpha   90.00
_cell.angle_beta   90.00
_cell.angle_gamma   90.00
#
_symmetry.space_group_name_H-M   'P 1'
#
loop_
_entity.id
_entity.type
_entity.pdbx_description
1 polymer ?
#
loop_
_entity_poly.entity_id
_entity_poly.type
_entity_poly.pdbx_seq_one_letter_code
_entity_poly.pdbx_strand_id
1 'polypeptide(L)'
;MSIKSKSVFITSVFPVLCALAGAALTAIMGWLGNYQQANISYKNACIIRIDHQEENLREKYSEFLKAWIHFSYSPDMRHRNNEILRNLEQPLASAAIDMAAYAPDELSNLSMDIGAALNSSINSNDDVEVQEKSIREAISLTGKANSAFRDALKELDKIRGKCG
;
A
#
# COMPACT_ATOMS: atom_id res chain seq x y z
N MET A 1 -53.01 60.94 -29.17
CA MET A 1 -51.54 60.80 -29.04
C MET A 1 -51.26 60.07 -27.74
N SER A 2 -50.91 58.77 -27.77
CA SER A 2 -50.23 58.02 -26.68
C SER A 2 -50.46 56.51 -26.82
N ILE A 3 -49.67 55.85 -27.67
CA ILE A 3 -49.46 54.39 -27.63
C ILE A 3 -48.02 54.13 -28.09
N LYS A 4 -47.00 54.44 -27.29
CA LYS A 4 -45.59 54.08 -27.62
C LYS A 4 -44.71 53.67 -26.44
N SER A 5 -45.24 53.60 -25.22
CA SER A 5 -44.40 53.33 -24.02
C SER A 5 -44.22 51.84 -23.70
N LYS A 6 -45.14 50.95 -24.13
CA LYS A 6 -45.09 49.52 -23.73
C LYS A 6 -44.08 48.67 -24.50
N SER A 7 -43.68 49.02 -25.73
CA SER A 7 -42.83 48.14 -26.56
C SER A 7 -41.34 48.24 -26.25
N VAL A 8 -40.88 49.36 -25.67
CA VAL A 8 -39.45 49.59 -25.36
C VAL A 8 -39.01 48.81 -24.11
N PHE A 9 -39.94 48.59 -23.17
CA PHE A 9 -39.67 47.80 -21.96
C PHE A 9 -39.49 46.31 -22.26
N ILE A 10 -40.23 45.78 -23.25
CA ILE A 10 -40.18 44.37 -23.64
C ILE A 10 -38.88 44.06 -24.41
N THR A 11 -38.39 44.98 -25.24
CA THR A 11 -37.14 44.80 -26.00
C THR A 11 -35.87 44.98 -25.16
N SER A 12 -35.93 45.69 -24.03
CA SER A 12 -34.78 45.92 -23.15
C SER A 12 -34.61 44.84 -22.07
N VAL A 13 -35.70 44.28 -21.54
CA VAL A 13 -35.65 43.34 -20.39
C VAL A 13 -35.44 41.88 -20.84
N PHE A 14 -35.96 41.51 -22.00
CA PHE A 14 -35.84 40.15 -22.54
C PHE A 14 -34.38 39.71 -22.80
N PRO A 15 -33.50 40.50 -23.43
CA PRO A 15 -32.10 40.11 -23.62
C PRO A 15 -31.32 40.01 -22.30
N VAL A 16 -31.68 40.79 -21.28
CA VAL A 16 -31.08 40.71 -19.94
C VAL A 16 -31.48 39.41 -19.23
N LEU A 17 -32.76 39.00 -19.33
CA LEU A 17 -33.23 37.72 -18.80
C LEU A 17 -32.61 36.53 -19.53
N CYS A 18 -32.45 36.60 -20.86
CA CYS A 18 -31.74 35.57 -21.63
C CYS A 18 -30.25 35.49 -21.27
N ALA A 19 -29.58 36.63 -21.03
CA ALA A 19 -28.19 36.65 -20.58
C ALA A 19 -28.02 36.06 -19.17
N LEU A 20 -28.94 36.37 -18.24
CA LEU A 20 -28.98 35.77 -16.90
C LEU A 20 -29.27 34.27 -16.94
N ALA A 21 -30.21 33.82 -17.78
CA ALA A 21 -30.49 32.40 -17.98
C ALA A 21 -29.28 31.68 -18.61
N GLY A 22 -28.62 32.31 -19.59
CA GLY A 22 -27.37 31.81 -20.18
C GLY A 22 -26.25 31.68 -19.14
N ALA A 23 -26.04 32.70 -18.30
CA ALA A 23 -25.06 32.68 -17.23
C ALA A 23 -25.37 31.65 -16.13
N ALA A 24 -26.65 31.46 -15.80
CA ALA A 24 -27.08 30.43 -14.85
C ALA A 24 -26.84 29.02 -15.41
N LEU A 25 -27.15 28.79 -16.69
CA LEU A 25 -26.91 27.51 -17.36
C LEU A 25 -25.42 27.18 -17.45
N THR A 26 -24.56 28.14 -17.80
CA THR A 26 -23.11 27.94 -17.83
C THR A 26 -22.54 27.70 -16.44
N ALA A 27 -23.03 28.39 -15.41
CA ALA A 27 -22.64 28.14 -14.03
C ALA A 27 -23.04 26.74 -13.55
N ILE A 28 -24.25 26.27 -13.88
CA ILE A 28 -24.72 24.91 -13.53
C ILE A 28 -23.90 23.85 -14.26
N MET A 29 -23.66 24.02 -15.57
CA MET A 29 -22.84 23.08 -16.33
C MET A 29 -21.38 23.07 -15.85
N GLY A 30 -20.83 24.24 -15.52
CA GLY A 30 -19.50 24.35 -14.92
C GLY A 30 -19.41 23.65 -13.57
N TRP A 31 -20.41 23.81 -12.71
CA TRP A 31 -20.50 23.10 -11.44
C TRP A 31 -20.60 21.58 -11.62
N LEU A 32 -21.45 21.12 -12.55
CA LEU A 32 -21.59 19.70 -12.85
C LEU A 32 -20.29 19.08 -13.38
N GLY A 33 -19.60 19.78 -14.29
CA GLY A 33 -18.30 19.36 -14.81
C GLY A 33 -17.25 19.27 -13.69
N ASN A 34 -17.15 20.31 -12.85
CA ASN A 34 -16.24 20.31 -11.69
C ASN A 34 -16.57 19.18 -10.71
N TYR A 35 -17.85 18.91 -10.46
CA TYR A 35 -18.29 17.83 -9.58
C TYR A 35 -17.92 16.45 -10.12
N GLN A 36 -18.15 16.20 -11.42
CA GLN A 36 -17.74 14.94 -12.06
C GLN A 36 -16.22 14.78 -12.03
N GLN A 37 -15.47 15.85 -12.30
CA GLN A 37 -14.02 15.80 -12.29
C GLN A 37 -13.45 15.59 -10.88
N ALA A 38 -14.04 16.20 -9.86
CA ALA A 38 -13.69 15.95 -8.46
C ALA A 38 -13.93 14.49 -8.06
N ASN A 39 -15.04 13.89 -8.48
CA ASN A 39 -15.32 12.47 -8.23
C ASN A 39 -14.31 11.56 -8.95
N ILE A 40 -14.02 11.79 -10.23
CA ILE A 40 -13.02 11.00 -10.96
C ILE A 40 -11.64 11.14 -10.31
N SER A 41 -11.26 12.37 -9.91
CA SER A 41 -10.00 12.63 -9.22
C SER A 41 -9.92 11.89 -7.88
N TYR A 42 -11.01 11.88 -7.10
CA TYR A 42 -11.08 11.12 -5.85
C TYR A 42 -10.88 9.62 -6.07
N LYS A 43 -11.58 9.04 -7.06
CA LYS A 43 -11.44 7.61 -7.41
C LYS A 43 -10.01 7.26 -7.81
N ASN A 44 -9.41 8.05 -8.69
CA ASN A 44 -8.03 7.85 -9.14
C ASN A 44 -7.03 7.98 -7.98
N ALA A 45 -7.21 8.97 -7.11
CA ALA A 45 -6.35 9.15 -5.94
C ALA A 45 -6.44 7.96 -4.97
N CYS A 46 -7.63 7.37 -4.80
CA CYS A 46 -7.82 6.15 -4.01
C CYS A 46 -7.05 4.97 -4.61
N ILE A 47 -7.23 4.71 -5.91
CA ILE A 47 -6.54 3.61 -6.62
C ILE A 47 -5.02 3.78 -6.55
N ILE A 48 -4.50 4.98 -6.85
CA ILE A 48 -3.06 5.26 -6.83
C ILE A 48 -2.45 5.00 -5.45
N ARG A 49 -3.15 5.36 -4.35
CA ARG A 49 -2.65 5.08 -2.99
C ARG A 49 -2.53 3.60 -2.73
N ILE A 50 -3.50 2.80 -3.17
CA ILE A 50 -3.52 1.35 -2.98
C ILE A 50 -2.45 0.69 -3.85
N ASP A 51 -2.31 1.12 -5.10
CA ASP A 51 -1.28 0.62 -6.01
C ASP A 51 0.12 0.89 -5.45
N HIS A 52 0.34 2.07 -4.88
CA HIS A 52 1.61 2.40 -4.22
C HIS A 52 1.85 1.56 -2.96
N GLN A 53 0.82 1.28 -2.16
CA GLN A 53 0.93 0.35 -1.03
C GLN A 53 1.26 -1.07 -1.49
N GLU A 54 0.62 -1.54 -2.56
CA GLU A 54 0.89 -2.86 -3.13
C GLU A 54 2.32 -2.95 -3.68
N GLU A 55 2.78 -1.93 -4.40
CA GLU A 55 4.14 -1.83 -4.93
C GLU A 55 5.18 -1.91 -3.81
N ASN A 56 5.08 -1.06 -2.79
CA ASN A 56 5.98 -1.06 -1.63
C ASN A 56 5.98 -2.42 -0.93
N LEU A 57 4.80 -3.01 -0.72
CA LEU A 57 4.67 -4.31 -0.06
C LEU A 57 5.35 -5.42 -0.88
N ARG A 58 5.15 -5.44 -2.20
CA ARG A 58 5.79 -6.42 -3.10
C ARG A 58 7.31 -6.24 -3.15
N GLU A 59 7.79 -5.00 -3.15
CA GLU A 59 9.21 -4.68 -3.11
C GLU A 59 9.85 -5.23 -1.83
N LYS A 60 9.30 -4.87 -0.65
CA LYS A 60 9.85 -5.33 0.64
C LYS A 60 9.74 -6.83 0.83
N TYR A 61 8.65 -7.44 0.38
CA TYR A 61 8.53 -8.89 0.39
C TYR A 61 9.54 -9.57 -0.55
N SER A 62 9.84 -8.99 -1.70
CA SER A 62 10.86 -9.49 -2.64
C SER A 62 12.26 -9.41 -2.05
N GLU A 63 12.60 -8.31 -1.37
CA GLU A 63 13.87 -8.17 -0.63
C GLU A 63 14.00 -9.24 0.46
N PHE A 64 12.93 -9.46 1.24
CA PHE A 64 12.86 -10.53 2.23
C PHE A 64 13.05 -11.92 1.61
N LEU A 65 12.36 -12.24 0.51
CA LEU A 65 12.50 -13.53 -0.17
C LEU A 65 13.91 -13.76 -0.72
N LYS A 66 14.56 -12.73 -1.26
CA LYS A 66 15.95 -12.82 -1.72
C LYS A 66 16.89 -13.16 -0.56
N ALA A 67 16.74 -12.47 0.57
CA ALA A 67 17.51 -12.77 1.78
C ALA A 67 17.21 -14.18 2.32
N TRP A 68 15.94 -14.60 2.26
CA TRP A 68 15.52 -15.94 2.68
C TRP A 68 16.15 -17.04 1.84
N ILE A 69 16.17 -16.86 0.51
CA ILE A 69 16.81 -17.79 -0.42
C ILE A 69 18.33 -17.83 -0.16
N HIS A 70 18.96 -16.67 0.01
CA HIS A 70 20.38 -16.60 0.32
C HIS A 70 20.72 -17.36 1.61
N PHE A 71 19.94 -17.17 2.67
CA PHE A 71 20.06 -17.91 3.93
C PHE A 71 19.87 -19.42 3.72
N SER A 72 18.74 -19.83 3.12
CA SER A 72 18.32 -21.24 3.03
C SER A 72 19.20 -22.09 2.11
N TYR A 73 19.76 -21.48 1.06
CA TYR A 73 20.56 -22.18 0.06
C TYR A 73 22.06 -21.84 0.14
N SER A 74 22.49 -21.11 1.18
CA SER A 74 23.91 -20.80 1.34
C SER A 74 24.74 -22.10 1.46
N PRO A 75 25.81 -22.27 0.67
CA PRO A 75 26.73 -23.40 0.84
C PRO A 75 27.43 -23.36 2.20
N ASP A 76 27.52 -22.18 2.82
CA ASP A 76 28.21 -21.96 4.09
C ASP A 76 27.39 -22.47 5.30
N MET A 77 26.10 -22.74 5.12
CA MET A 77 25.23 -23.39 6.14
C MET A 77 25.75 -24.74 6.62
N ARG A 78 26.63 -25.39 5.84
CA ARG A 78 27.27 -26.65 6.23
C ARG A 78 28.27 -26.47 7.38
N HIS A 79 28.76 -25.24 7.59
CA HIS A 79 29.71 -24.91 8.63
C HIS A 79 28.95 -24.26 9.79
N ARG A 80 28.82 -24.97 10.91
CA ARG A 80 28.21 -24.48 12.16
C ARG A 80 29.12 -23.49 12.90
N ASN A 81 29.63 -22.50 12.18
CA ASN A 81 30.36 -21.38 12.79
C ASN A 81 29.35 -20.26 13.05
N ASN A 82 29.29 -19.78 14.29
CA ASN A 82 28.41 -18.70 14.71
C ASN A 82 28.65 -17.40 13.95
N GLU A 83 29.88 -17.10 13.54
CA GLU A 83 30.16 -15.93 12.70
C GLU A 83 29.55 -16.06 11.31
N ILE A 84 29.66 -17.24 10.70
CA ILE A 84 29.07 -17.54 9.39
C ILE A 84 27.55 -17.44 9.49
N LEU A 85 26.95 -18.09 10.49
CA LEU A 85 25.50 -18.09 10.67
C LEU A 85 24.98 -16.67 10.90
N ARG A 86 25.65 -15.87 11.74
CA ARG A 86 25.29 -14.48 11.96
C ARG A 86 25.33 -13.67 10.66
N ASN A 87 26.34 -13.86 9.82
CA ASN A 87 26.43 -13.19 8.52
C ASN A 87 25.32 -13.60 7.54
N LEU A 88 24.76 -14.80 7.70
CA LEU A 88 23.62 -15.27 6.89
C LEU A 88 22.26 -14.81 7.46
N GLU A 89 22.08 -14.83 8.78
CA GLU A 89 20.83 -14.49 9.46
C GLU A 89 20.59 -12.99 9.53
N GLN A 90 21.64 -12.17 9.69
CA GLN A 90 21.50 -10.74 9.93
C GLN A 90 20.85 -9.99 8.75
N PRO A 91 21.20 -10.24 7.47
CA PRO A 91 20.50 -9.66 6.33
C PRO A 91 19.03 -10.09 6.27
N LEU A 92 18.74 -11.34 6.63
CA LEU A 92 17.37 -11.86 6.64
C LEU A 92 16.53 -11.22 7.76
N ALA A 93 17.10 -11.08 8.96
CA ALA A 93 16.45 -10.40 10.07
C ALA A 93 16.15 -8.93 9.73
N SER A 94 17.11 -8.23 9.12
CA SER A 94 16.89 -6.85 8.66
C SER A 94 15.74 -6.76 7.65
N ALA A 95 15.75 -7.62 6.62
CA ALA A 95 14.70 -7.61 5.61
C ALA A 95 13.31 -7.96 6.19
N ALA A 96 13.25 -8.81 7.22
CA ALA A 96 12.01 -9.10 7.94
C ALA A 96 11.50 -7.86 8.69
N ILE A 97 12.36 -7.13 9.40
CA ILE A 97 11.96 -5.90 10.10
C ILE A 97 11.55 -4.81 9.10
N ASP A 98 12.27 -4.67 7.98
CA ASP A 98 11.91 -3.71 6.93
C ASP A 98 10.55 -4.05 6.32
N MET A 99 10.26 -5.33 6.06
CA MET A 99 8.94 -5.78 5.63
C MET A 99 7.85 -5.43 6.64
N ALA A 100 8.13 -5.55 7.95
CA ALA A 100 7.16 -5.25 8.99
C ALA A 100 6.65 -3.80 8.95
N ALA A 101 7.50 -2.85 8.58
CA ALA A 101 7.17 -1.42 8.55
C ALA A 101 6.15 -1.04 7.46
N TYR A 102 6.03 -1.85 6.40
CA TYR A 102 5.15 -1.58 5.25
C TYR A 102 4.01 -2.60 5.12
N ALA A 103 4.00 -3.63 5.96
CA ALA A 103 3.03 -4.70 5.93
C ALA A 103 1.76 -4.38 6.75
N PRO A 104 0.58 -4.91 6.37
CA PRO A 104 -0.59 -4.95 7.24
C PRO A 104 -0.32 -5.75 8.52
N ASP A 105 -1.07 -5.48 9.58
CA ASP A 105 -0.84 -5.97 10.95
C ASP A 105 -0.46 -7.45 11.06
N GLU A 106 -1.20 -8.36 10.40
CA GLU A 106 -0.91 -9.80 10.48
C GLU A 106 0.48 -10.14 9.92
N LEU A 107 0.80 -9.64 8.72
CA LEU A 107 2.11 -9.85 8.12
C LEU A 107 3.18 -9.08 8.88
N SER A 108 2.89 -7.89 9.39
CA SER A 108 3.82 -7.08 10.19
C SER A 108 4.27 -7.83 11.44
N ASN A 109 3.31 -8.37 12.21
CA ASN A 109 3.59 -9.15 13.41
C ASN A 109 4.42 -10.41 13.09
N LEU A 110 4.04 -11.17 12.06
CA LEU A 110 4.81 -12.34 11.63
C LEU A 110 6.24 -11.96 11.22
N SER A 111 6.41 -10.81 10.56
CA SER A 111 7.72 -10.31 10.14
C SER A 111 8.60 -9.93 11.33
N MET A 112 8.01 -9.27 12.34
CA MET A 112 8.69 -8.96 13.60
C MET A 112 9.08 -10.24 14.35
N ASP A 113 8.20 -11.23 14.42
CA ASP A 113 8.47 -12.51 15.08
C ASP A 113 9.60 -13.28 14.39
N ILE A 114 9.65 -13.25 13.04
CA ILE A 114 10.78 -13.81 12.28
C ILE A 114 12.08 -13.10 12.65
N GLY A 115 12.09 -11.77 12.66
CA GLY A 115 13.25 -10.97 13.05
C GLY A 115 13.71 -11.26 14.48
N ALA A 116 12.75 -11.41 15.41
CA ALA A 116 13.02 -11.74 16.81
C ALA A 116 13.61 -13.14 16.98
N ALA A 117 13.07 -14.15 16.29
CA ALA A 117 13.59 -15.50 16.31
C ALA A 117 15.03 -15.54 15.76
N LEU A 118 15.29 -14.90 14.63
CA LEU A 118 16.64 -14.81 14.07
C LEU A 118 17.59 -14.06 14.99
N ASN A 119 17.16 -12.97 15.61
CA ASN A 119 17.99 -12.26 16.59
C ASN A 119 18.28 -13.14 17.82
N SER A 120 17.35 -13.98 18.26
CA SER A 120 17.60 -14.95 19.33
C SER A 120 18.60 -16.04 18.91
N SER A 121 18.63 -16.43 17.62
CA SER A 121 19.62 -17.35 17.06
C SER A 121 21.03 -16.73 17.09
N ILE A 122 21.15 -15.49 16.59
CA ILE A 122 22.41 -14.73 16.54
C ILE A 122 23.03 -14.55 17.93
N ASN A 123 22.22 -14.30 18.96
CA ASN A 123 22.68 -13.98 20.31
C ASN A 123 22.71 -15.19 21.26
N SER A 124 22.68 -16.42 20.74
CA SER A 124 22.63 -17.66 21.54
C SER A 124 23.94 -18.03 22.26
N ASN A 125 25.05 -17.28 22.08
CA ASN A 125 26.34 -17.52 22.74
C ASN A 125 26.83 -18.98 22.67
N ASP A 126 26.86 -19.57 21.46
CA ASP A 126 27.23 -20.97 21.20
C ASP A 126 26.25 -22.04 21.72
N ASP A 127 25.09 -21.65 22.27
CA ASP A 127 24.01 -22.61 22.59
C ASP A 127 23.32 -23.10 21.32
N VAL A 128 23.79 -24.25 20.83
CA VAL A 128 23.30 -24.90 19.61
C VAL A 128 21.82 -25.27 19.71
N GLU A 129 21.30 -25.61 20.89
CA GLU A 129 19.90 -25.99 21.05
C GLU A 129 18.99 -24.78 20.88
N VAL A 130 19.33 -23.66 21.54
CA VAL A 130 18.61 -22.39 21.40
C VAL A 130 18.70 -21.89 19.98
N GLN A 131 19.87 -21.95 19.37
CA GLN A 131 20.09 -21.54 17.97
C GLN A 131 19.21 -22.33 17.00
N GLU A 132 19.27 -23.66 17.03
CA GLU A 132 18.46 -24.50 16.13
C GLU A 132 16.96 -24.33 16.35
N LYS A 133 16.53 -24.16 17.61
CA LYS A 133 15.12 -23.91 17.94
C LYS A 133 14.65 -22.60 17.30
N SER A 134 15.43 -21.53 17.47
CA SER A 134 15.14 -20.21 16.92
C SER A 134 15.10 -20.20 15.39
N ILE A 135 16.03 -20.90 14.73
CA ILE A 135 16.00 -21.06 13.26
C ILE A 135 14.75 -21.82 12.81
N ARG A 136 14.38 -22.91 13.48
CA ARG A 136 13.16 -23.68 13.17
C ARG A 136 11.90 -22.83 13.33
N GLU A 137 11.86 -22.00 14.35
CA GLU A 137 10.78 -21.04 14.58
C GLU A 137 10.69 -20.03 13.43
N ALA A 138 11.82 -19.40 13.05
CA ALA A 138 11.88 -18.50 11.91
C ALA A 138 11.39 -19.17 10.61
N ILE A 139 11.79 -20.42 10.34
CA ILE A 139 11.31 -21.20 9.18
C ILE A 139 9.80 -21.40 9.21
N SER A 140 9.24 -21.79 10.36
CA SER A 140 7.80 -21.98 10.52
C SER A 140 7.03 -20.68 10.27
N LEU A 141 7.52 -19.58 10.84
CA LEU A 141 6.92 -18.25 10.70
C LEU A 141 7.00 -17.74 9.26
N THR A 142 8.11 -17.95 8.55
CA THR A 142 8.22 -17.60 7.12
C THR A 142 7.18 -18.33 6.28
N GLY A 143 6.84 -19.58 6.61
CA GLY A 143 5.73 -20.30 5.96
C GLY A 143 4.40 -19.58 6.12
N LYS A 144 4.11 -19.06 7.33
CA LYS A 144 2.89 -18.29 7.63
C LYS A 144 2.91 -16.89 7.00
N ALA A 145 4.06 -16.23 6.97
CA ALA A 145 4.24 -14.94 6.32
C ALA A 145 3.92 -15.00 4.82
N ASN A 146 4.27 -16.11 4.15
CA ASN A 146 3.90 -16.34 2.75
C ASN A 146 2.38 -16.37 2.51
N SER A 147 1.61 -16.98 3.41
CA SER A 147 0.14 -16.92 3.33
C SER A 147 -0.39 -15.53 3.61
N ALA A 148 0.07 -14.90 4.70
CA ALA A 148 -0.38 -13.56 5.10
C ALA A 148 -0.08 -12.50 4.02
N PHE A 149 1.05 -12.61 3.32
CA PHE A 149 1.36 -11.75 2.17
C PHE A 149 0.36 -11.91 1.03
N ARG A 150 0.00 -13.15 0.65
CA ARG A 150 -1.01 -13.35 -0.40
C ARG A 150 -2.37 -12.81 0.01
N ASP A 151 -2.74 -12.95 1.28
CA ASP A 151 -4.01 -12.44 1.79
C ASP A 151 -4.01 -10.91 1.89
N ALA A 152 -2.88 -10.30 2.26
CA ALA A 152 -2.68 -8.85 2.18
C ALA A 152 -2.88 -8.30 0.75
N LEU A 153 -2.31 -8.96 -0.27
CA LEU A 153 -2.52 -8.58 -1.66
C LEU A 153 -3.98 -8.68 -2.09
N LYS A 154 -4.69 -9.74 -1.68
CA LYS A 154 -6.13 -9.87 -1.95
C LYS A 154 -6.94 -8.78 -1.25
N GLU A 155 -6.56 -8.39 -0.05
CA GLU A 155 -7.25 -7.34 0.68
C GLU A 155 -7.07 -5.97 0.01
N LEU A 156 -5.85 -5.65 -0.44
CA LEU A 156 -5.59 -4.45 -1.25
C LEU A 156 -6.46 -4.45 -2.52
N ASP A 157 -6.59 -5.58 -3.21
CA ASP A 157 -7.46 -5.69 -4.39
C ASP A 157 -8.96 -5.48 -4.06
N LYS A 158 -9.44 -6.03 -2.94
CA LYS A 158 -10.80 -5.75 -2.45
C LYS A 158 -11.02 -4.27 -2.14
N ILE A 159 -10.03 -3.62 -1.51
CA ILE A 159 -10.11 -2.18 -1.19
C ILE A 159 -10.10 -1.38 -2.50
N ARG A 160 -9.28 -1.74 -3.48
CA ARG A 160 -9.25 -1.12 -4.81
C ARG A 160 -10.61 -1.18 -5.48
N GLY A 161 -11.29 -2.33 -5.42
CA GLY A 161 -12.65 -2.50 -5.93
C GLY A 161 -13.71 -1.60 -5.26
N LYS A 162 -13.42 -1.04 -4.08
CA LYS A 162 -14.30 -0.11 -3.35
C LYS A 162 -13.99 1.36 -3.62
N CYS A 163 -12.96 1.69 -4.41
CA CYS A 163 -12.61 3.08 -4.73
C CYS A 163 -13.68 3.81 -5.56
N GLY A 164 -14.72 3.10 -6.04
CA GLY A 164 -16.01 3.67 -6.43
C GLY A 164 -16.45 3.41 -7.86
#